data_AF-A0AA86R5E4-F1
#
_entry.id   AF-A0AA86R5E4-F1
#
_cell.length_a   1.000
_cell.length_b   1.000
_cell.length_c   1.000
_cell.angle_alpha   90.00
_cell.angle_beta   90.00
_cell.angle_gamma   90.00
#
_symmetry.space_group_name_H-M   'P 1'
#
loop_
_entity.id
_entity.type
_entity.pdbx_description
1 polymer ?
#
loop_
_entity_poly.entity_id
_entity_poly.type
_entity_poly.pdbx_seq_one_letter_code
_entity_poly.pdbx_strand_id
1 'polypeptide(L)'
;MDDLPQAQFFFETGIDTEILLTPCLLTRMSQEKWLADNDVPACMMCGTQFGFSNRRHHCRRCGRVFCAVCCPEAEFRACLICVPAKEIDERLQSPQLYEINQFLDNPKLMSLLNQPDEFLRSELLRCLQNSLRNNRTRDQFLKYFGPMVLQSLLEYYTAALKTQSPLFTTIIGLFVNFTATAQPHYAGYLHECNVPVALLASLNQPLPLQTQILIFHALRNVSYCFQAAKQISEFPGFYQVCFQVLQTGAIRAQEFILAIFGNILRVSPESSKQILPIEPIQGICKSSQIVQVCTQLLFEKNQSAQIMSMRLIVMLFQSEVAALIIKTELLKNISRLFKESEFVQMAAMFSTFQILIEIGRIHKKQKDNTVCLFNKNVVQNIVECLQSDNSVTSRSAAAVLHAMAEIDSVKLCTALTDLQQQFVGTVKGLLENEQFYDVSEHLVECVILLEKSENEVGKAIKQSIGDLEGVL
;
A
#
# COMPACT_ATOMS: atom_id res chain seq x y z
N MET A 1 10.38 17.94 -4.50
CA MET A 1 8.98 17.46 -4.59
C MET A 1 8.57 17.25 -3.15
N ASP A 2 8.60 18.36 -2.42
CA ASP A 2 9.05 18.42 -1.03
C ASP A 2 7.90 18.88 -0.13
N ASP A 3 7.92 18.28 1.06
CA ASP A 3 7.34 18.73 2.32
C ASP A 3 5.81 18.56 2.56
N LEU A 4 5.52 17.45 3.26
CA LEU A 4 4.61 17.31 4.43
C LEU A 4 3.13 16.87 4.35
N PRO A 5 2.49 16.57 3.21
CA PRO A 5 1.21 15.79 3.20
C PRO A 5 1.36 14.28 3.01
N GLN A 6 2.53 13.81 2.54
CA GLN A 6 2.68 12.43 2.06
C GLN A 6 2.55 11.38 3.18
N ALA A 7 3.09 11.64 4.37
CA ALA A 7 3.07 10.67 5.47
C ALA A 7 1.63 10.37 5.96
N GLN A 8 0.79 11.39 6.13
CA GLN A 8 -0.64 11.21 6.44
C GLN A 8 -1.36 10.36 5.37
N PHE A 9 -1.08 10.60 4.10
CA PHE A 9 -1.67 9.83 3.00
C PHE A 9 -1.33 8.34 3.07
N PHE A 10 -0.09 7.98 3.42
CA PHE A 10 0.31 6.60 3.62
C PHE A 10 -0.38 5.96 4.84
N PHE A 11 -0.55 6.70 5.94
CA PHE A 11 -1.27 6.23 7.13
C PHE A 11 -2.76 6.02 6.88
N GLU A 12 -3.42 6.89 6.11
CA GLU A 12 -4.86 6.84 5.92
C GLU A 12 -5.30 5.78 4.92
N THR A 13 -4.47 5.48 3.91
CA THR A 13 -4.90 4.71 2.73
C THR A 13 -4.18 3.37 2.56
N GLY A 14 -2.98 3.21 3.11
CA GLY A 14 -2.17 2.00 2.95
C GLY A 14 -1.74 1.69 1.51
N ILE A 15 -1.79 2.68 0.61
CA ILE A 15 -1.31 2.54 -0.76
C ILE A 15 0.18 2.90 -0.80
N ASP A 16 1.01 1.91 -1.14
CA ASP A 16 2.36 2.15 -1.67
C ASP A 16 2.26 2.20 -3.20
N THR A 17 2.91 3.17 -3.85
CA THR A 17 2.91 3.32 -5.31
C THR A 17 3.88 2.33 -6.00
N GLU A 18 4.16 1.20 -5.36
CA GLU A 18 5.04 0.16 -5.89
C GLU A 18 4.54 -0.32 -7.26
N ILE A 19 5.43 -0.27 -8.25
CA ILE A 19 5.18 -0.71 -9.62
C ILE A 19 5.86 -2.05 -9.85
N LEU A 20 5.16 -2.98 -10.49
CA LEU A 20 5.69 -4.28 -10.90
C LEU A 20 6.30 -4.20 -12.29
N LEU A 21 7.55 -4.63 -12.41
CA LEU A 21 8.25 -4.75 -13.68
C LEU A 21 8.43 -6.23 -14.01
N THR A 22 7.84 -6.66 -15.11
CA THR A 22 7.96 -8.03 -15.59
C THR A 22 9.10 -8.09 -16.60
N PRO A 23 10.16 -8.90 -16.37
CA PRO A 23 11.27 -9.04 -17.30
C PRO A 23 10.77 -9.66 -18.61
N CYS A 24 11.47 -9.38 -19.70
CA CYS A 24 11.08 -9.90 -21.00
C CYS A 24 11.11 -11.42 -21.04
N LEU A 25 10.04 -12.01 -21.61
CA LEU A 25 9.97 -13.45 -21.86
C LEU A 25 10.97 -13.89 -22.95
N LEU A 26 11.56 -12.93 -23.68
CA LEU A 26 12.62 -13.15 -24.65
C LEU A 26 13.95 -13.45 -23.95
N THR A 27 14.16 -14.69 -23.54
CA THR A 27 15.54 -15.20 -23.49
C THR A 27 16.07 -15.21 -24.92
N ARG A 28 17.28 -14.67 -25.15
CA ARG A 28 17.94 -14.61 -26.47
C ARG A 28 17.82 -15.99 -27.14
N MET A 29 16.96 -16.11 -28.15
CA MET A 29 16.73 -17.40 -28.81
C MET A 29 17.96 -17.73 -29.64
N SER A 30 18.52 -18.93 -29.49
CA SER A 30 19.48 -19.46 -30.47
C SER A 30 18.78 -19.56 -31.83
N GLN A 31 19.55 -19.37 -32.91
CA GLN A 31 19.05 -19.38 -34.30
C GLN A 31 18.34 -20.69 -34.67
N GLU A 32 18.61 -21.78 -33.92
CA GLU A 32 18.00 -23.10 -34.01
C GLU A 32 16.51 -23.16 -33.63
N LYS A 33 15.94 -22.11 -33.02
CA LYS A 33 14.52 -22.07 -32.61
C LYS A 33 13.65 -21.16 -33.50
N TRP A 34 14.13 -20.75 -34.67
CA TRP A 34 13.30 -20.00 -35.62
C TRP A 34 12.13 -20.85 -36.08
N LEU A 35 10.93 -20.26 -36.16
CA LEU A 35 9.78 -20.97 -36.73
C LEU A 35 10.08 -21.25 -38.21
N ALA A 36 9.86 -22.50 -38.62
CA ALA A 36 10.06 -22.89 -40.00
C ALA A 36 9.06 -22.16 -40.89
N ASP A 37 9.53 -21.66 -42.03
CA ASP A 37 8.72 -20.84 -42.95
C ASP A 37 7.45 -21.55 -43.43
N ASN A 38 7.52 -22.88 -43.56
CA ASN A 38 6.42 -23.71 -44.02
C ASN A 38 5.25 -23.77 -43.02
N ASP A 39 5.51 -23.52 -41.74
CA ASP A 39 4.51 -23.58 -40.67
C ASP A 39 3.78 -22.24 -40.47
N VAL A 40 4.19 -21.20 -41.19
CA VAL A 40 3.66 -19.84 -41.05
C VAL A 40 3.13 -19.35 -42.40
N PRO A 41 1.83 -19.56 -42.72
CA PRO A 41 1.24 -19.16 -43.99
C PRO A 41 0.94 -17.65 -44.07
N ALA A 42 0.85 -16.97 -42.93
CA ALA A 42 0.51 -15.55 -42.82
C ALA A 42 1.35 -14.83 -41.77
N CYS A 43 1.49 -13.52 -41.90
CA CYS A 43 2.21 -12.71 -40.92
C CYS A 43 1.62 -12.89 -39.52
N MET A 44 2.47 -13.24 -38.55
CA MET A 44 2.04 -13.52 -37.16
C MET A 44 1.53 -12.28 -36.39
N MET A 45 1.62 -11.08 -36.99
CA MET A 45 1.13 -9.84 -36.40
C MET A 45 -0.15 -9.34 -37.05
N CYS A 46 -0.16 -9.18 -38.37
CA CYS A 46 -1.31 -8.59 -39.08
C CYS A 46 -2.15 -9.61 -39.86
N GLY A 47 -1.81 -10.90 -39.83
CA GLY A 47 -2.55 -11.96 -40.51
C GLY A 47 -2.50 -11.94 -42.05
N THR A 48 -1.73 -11.04 -42.66
CA THR A 48 -1.60 -10.97 -44.13
C THR A 48 -0.91 -12.22 -44.66
N GLN A 49 -1.53 -12.90 -45.62
CA GLN A 49 -1.01 -14.13 -46.25
C GLN A 49 0.32 -13.87 -46.97
N PHE A 50 1.25 -14.82 -46.84
CA PHE A 50 2.51 -14.81 -47.58
C PHE A 50 2.31 -15.38 -48.98
N GLY A 51 3.16 -14.93 -49.92
CA GLY A 51 3.09 -15.34 -51.32
C GLY A 51 4.30 -14.85 -52.10
N PHE A 52 4.16 -14.76 -53.43
CA PHE A 52 5.25 -14.35 -54.30
C PHE A 52 5.67 -12.88 -54.11
N SER A 53 4.74 -11.99 -53.76
CA SER A 53 5.01 -10.56 -53.54
C SER A 53 5.17 -10.18 -52.07
N ASN A 54 4.54 -10.90 -51.15
CA ASN A 54 4.67 -10.71 -49.70
C ASN A 54 5.54 -11.82 -49.11
N ARG A 55 6.83 -11.53 -48.90
CA ARG A 55 7.83 -12.49 -48.43
C ARG A 55 7.87 -12.57 -46.90
N ARG A 56 8.47 -13.64 -46.39
CA ARG A 56 8.65 -13.91 -44.96
C ARG A 56 9.89 -13.21 -44.41
N HIS A 57 9.78 -12.65 -43.21
CA HIS A 57 10.87 -11.96 -42.52
C HIS A 57 10.93 -12.40 -41.06
N HIS A 58 12.03 -13.06 -40.66
CA HIS A 58 12.25 -13.40 -39.25
C HIS A 58 12.71 -12.18 -38.44
N CYS A 59 12.09 -12.00 -37.29
CA CYS A 59 12.60 -11.09 -36.27
C CYS A 59 13.84 -11.73 -35.62
N ARG A 60 14.99 -11.06 -35.69
CA ARG A 60 16.25 -11.54 -35.10
C ARG A 60 16.25 -11.56 -33.57
N ARG A 61 15.26 -10.92 -32.93
CA ARG A 61 15.11 -10.93 -31.46
C ARG A 61 14.22 -12.07 -30.95
N CYS A 62 13.11 -12.36 -31.63
CA CYS A 62 12.11 -13.35 -31.16
C CYS A 62 11.91 -14.55 -32.08
N GLY A 63 12.60 -14.65 -33.22
CA GLY A 63 12.55 -15.79 -34.14
C GLY A 63 11.24 -15.99 -34.91
N ARG A 64 10.22 -15.15 -34.69
CA ARG A 64 8.92 -15.21 -35.37
C ARG A 64 8.94 -14.58 -36.76
N VAL A 65 7.95 -14.94 -37.58
CA VAL A 65 7.87 -14.61 -39.00
C VAL A 65 6.82 -13.53 -39.28
N PHE A 66 7.22 -12.49 -40.01
CA PHE A 66 6.40 -11.30 -40.28
C PHE A 66 6.51 -10.86 -41.75
N CYS A 67 5.65 -9.95 -42.19
CA CYS A 67 5.83 -9.21 -43.44
C CYS A 67 6.82 -8.05 -43.26
N ALA A 68 7.31 -7.49 -44.37
CA ALA A 68 8.25 -6.36 -44.36
C ALA A 68 7.75 -5.15 -43.55
N VAL A 69 6.43 -4.95 -43.47
CA VAL A 69 5.85 -3.83 -42.70
C VAL A 69 5.85 -4.10 -41.19
N CYS A 70 5.67 -5.35 -40.78
CA CYS A 70 5.63 -5.74 -39.36
C CYS A 70 7.02 -6.11 -38.81
N CYS A 71 8.02 -6.24 -39.69
CA CYS A 71 9.43 -6.43 -39.36
C CYS A 71 10.30 -5.71 -40.42
N PRO A 72 10.42 -4.38 -40.31
CA PRO A 72 11.17 -3.57 -41.27
C PRO A 72 12.64 -3.97 -41.37
N GLU A 73 13.23 -3.79 -42.56
CA GLU A 73 14.66 -3.96 -42.77
C GLU A 73 15.42 -2.76 -42.19
N ALA A 74 15.78 -2.85 -40.92
CA ALA A 74 16.71 -1.96 -40.24
C ALA A 74 18.03 -2.70 -39.95
N GLU A 75 19.05 -1.96 -39.50
CA GLU A 75 20.36 -2.50 -39.08
C GLU A 75 20.22 -3.72 -38.13
N PHE A 76 19.21 -3.68 -37.27
CA PHE A 76 18.72 -4.82 -36.51
C PHE A 76 17.26 -5.18 -36.89
N ARG A 77 17.08 -6.19 -37.76
CA ARG A 77 15.76 -6.69 -38.19
C ARG A 77 14.94 -7.22 -37.01
N ALA A 78 14.03 -6.41 -36.49
CA ALA A 78 13.16 -6.71 -35.36
C ALA A 78 11.70 -6.38 -35.66
N CYS A 79 10.77 -7.13 -35.07
CA CYS A 79 9.34 -6.87 -35.23
C CYS A 79 8.88 -5.65 -34.41
N LEU A 80 7.70 -5.12 -34.73
CA LEU A 80 7.14 -3.93 -34.10
C LEU A 80 6.93 -4.03 -32.58
N ILE A 81 6.89 -5.22 -31.97
CA ILE A 81 6.90 -5.39 -30.51
C ILE A 81 8.32 -5.42 -29.96
N CYS A 82 9.23 -6.13 -30.63
CA CYS A 82 10.59 -6.33 -30.15
C CYS A 82 11.42 -5.05 -30.13
N VAL A 83 11.07 -4.05 -30.94
CA VAL A 83 11.70 -2.72 -30.90
C VAL A 83 11.38 -2.02 -29.57
N PRO A 84 10.11 -1.68 -29.26
CA PRO A 84 9.78 -0.98 -28.02
C PRO A 84 9.96 -1.84 -26.76
N ALA A 85 9.83 -3.17 -26.84
CA ALA A 85 10.17 -4.05 -25.73
C ALA A 85 11.64 -3.88 -25.31
N LYS A 86 12.55 -3.66 -26.27
CA LYS A 86 13.99 -3.52 -26.00
C LYS A 86 14.21 -2.24 -25.21
N GLU A 87 13.53 -1.18 -25.61
CA GLU A 87 13.56 0.10 -24.91
C GLU A 87 13.05 -0.02 -23.48
N ILE A 88 11.96 -0.77 -23.25
CA ILE A 88 11.44 -1.01 -21.90
C ILE A 88 12.44 -1.78 -21.03
N ASP A 89 13.11 -2.78 -21.61
CA ASP A 89 14.01 -3.67 -20.86
C ASP A 89 15.39 -3.04 -20.60
N GLU A 90 15.90 -2.22 -21.52
CA GLU A 90 17.26 -1.65 -21.46
C GLU A 90 17.32 -0.24 -20.83
N ARG A 91 16.17 0.44 -20.65
CA ARG A 91 16.15 1.84 -20.18
C ARG A 91 15.91 1.98 -18.66
N LEU A 92 16.88 2.61 -17.99
CA LEU A 92 16.81 3.21 -16.65
C LEU A 92 16.10 4.58 -16.64
N GLN A 93 15.09 4.79 -17.48
CA GLN A 93 14.43 6.09 -17.56
C GLN A 93 13.58 6.36 -16.31
N SER A 94 13.50 7.65 -15.94
CA SER A 94 12.62 8.10 -14.86
C SER A 94 11.16 7.74 -15.18
N PRO A 95 10.34 7.32 -14.19
CA PRO A 95 8.93 6.95 -14.40
C PRO A 95 8.11 7.94 -15.24
N GLN A 96 8.44 9.23 -15.23
CA GLN A 96 7.74 10.30 -15.96
C GLN A 96 7.99 10.29 -17.48
N LEU A 97 9.02 9.59 -17.95
CA LEU A 97 9.40 9.55 -19.38
C LEU A 97 8.75 8.40 -20.16
N TYR A 98 8.01 7.51 -19.50
CA TYR A 98 7.34 6.40 -20.17
C TYR A 98 6.12 6.90 -20.96
N GLU A 99 5.98 6.43 -22.20
CA GLU A 99 4.84 6.70 -23.07
C GLU A 99 4.32 5.39 -23.70
N ILE A 100 3.01 5.16 -23.64
CA ILE A 100 2.39 3.95 -24.22
C ILE A 100 1.84 4.14 -25.63
N ASN A 101 1.86 5.37 -26.15
CA ASN A 101 1.38 5.72 -27.49
C ASN A 101 2.02 4.87 -28.59
N GLN A 102 3.30 4.50 -28.46
CA GLN A 102 3.98 3.61 -29.41
C GLN A 102 3.29 2.24 -29.59
N PHE A 103 2.56 1.76 -28.58
CA PHE A 103 1.75 0.54 -28.63
C PHE A 103 0.33 0.84 -29.08
N LEU A 104 -0.27 1.87 -28.48
CA LEU A 104 -1.68 2.21 -28.62
C LEU A 104 -2.06 2.82 -29.97
N ASP A 105 -1.21 3.69 -30.52
CA ASP A 105 -1.42 4.35 -31.81
C ASP A 105 -1.15 3.40 -32.99
N ASN A 106 -0.63 2.20 -32.73
CA ASN A 106 -0.34 1.22 -33.75
C ASN A 106 -1.46 0.16 -33.83
N PRO A 107 -2.41 0.27 -34.79
CA PRO A 107 -3.55 -0.65 -34.87
C PRO A 107 -3.11 -2.10 -35.10
N LYS A 108 -1.93 -2.32 -35.70
CA LYS A 108 -1.39 -3.68 -35.89
C LYS A 108 -0.95 -4.30 -34.58
N LEU A 109 -0.33 -3.53 -33.70
CA LEU A 109 0.00 -4.00 -32.35
C LEU A 109 -1.27 -4.28 -31.55
N MET A 110 -2.23 -3.37 -31.58
CA MET A 110 -3.49 -3.56 -30.87
C MET A 110 -4.29 -4.78 -31.36
N SER A 111 -4.18 -5.12 -32.64
CA SER A 111 -4.82 -6.32 -33.20
C SER A 111 -4.31 -7.63 -32.58
N LEU A 112 -3.11 -7.64 -31.99
CA LEU A 112 -2.51 -8.84 -31.36
C LEU A 112 -3.29 -9.33 -30.15
N LEU A 113 -4.04 -8.47 -29.48
CA LEU A 113 -4.93 -8.90 -28.40
C LEU A 113 -5.89 -9.98 -28.90
N ASN A 114 -6.40 -9.81 -30.12
CA ASN A 114 -7.36 -10.68 -30.77
C ASN A 114 -6.75 -11.82 -31.59
N GLN A 115 -5.41 -11.90 -31.70
CA GLN A 115 -4.73 -12.95 -32.46
C GLN A 115 -4.50 -14.20 -31.59
N PRO A 116 -4.39 -15.40 -32.22
CA PRO A 116 -4.17 -16.64 -31.50
C PRO A 116 -2.74 -16.80 -30.95
N ASP A 117 -1.76 -16.01 -31.41
CA ASP A 117 -0.38 -16.09 -30.90
C ASP A 117 -0.31 -15.54 -29.47
N GLU A 118 -0.34 -16.48 -28.51
CA GLU A 118 -0.32 -16.18 -27.08
C GLU A 118 0.95 -15.46 -26.64
N PHE A 119 2.08 -15.71 -27.29
CA PHE A 119 3.34 -15.07 -26.93
C PHE A 119 3.35 -13.60 -27.28
N LEU A 120 2.95 -13.23 -28.51
CA LEU A 120 2.92 -11.84 -28.95
C LEU A 120 1.91 -11.04 -28.13
N ARG A 121 0.76 -11.65 -27.81
CA ARG A 121 -0.21 -11.07 -26.88
C ARG A 121 0.36 -10.87 -25.49
N SER A 122 1.04 -11.88 -24.94
CA SER A 122 1.68 -11.78 -23.61
C SER A 122 2.74 -10.69 -23.57
N GLU A 123 3.55 -10.59 -24.62
CA GLU A 123 4.61 -9.58 -24.70
C GLU A 123 4.06 -8.16 -24.87
N LEU A 124 2.95 -7.99 -25.62
CA LEU A 124 2.23 -6.72 -25.68
C LEU A 124 1.71 -6.31 -24.29
N LEU A 125 1.03 -7.22 -23.59
CA LEU A 125 0.48 -6.96 -22.26
C LEU A 125 1.57 -6.68 -21.22
N ARG A 126 2.71 -7.37 -21.30
CA ARG A 126 3.91 -7.10 -20.50
C ARG A 126 4.46 -5.69 -20.76
N CYS A 127 4.59 -5.30 -22.04
CA CYS A 127 5.06 -3.97 -22.40
C CYS A 127 4.13 -2.88 -21.88
N LEU A 128 2.82 -3.08 -21.99
CA LEU A 128 1.82 -2.16 -21.45
C LEU A 128 1.93 -2.06 -19.93
N GLN A 129 1.94 -3.19 -19.22
CA GLN A 129 2.16 -3.23 -17.77
C GLN A 129 3.39 -2.41 -17.38
N ASN A 130 4.55 -2.71 -17.97
CA ASN A 130 5.82 -2.06 -17.61
C ASN A 130 5.87 -0.56 -17.94
N SER A 131 4.94 -0.08 -18.76
CA SER A 131 4.83 1.32 -19.14
C SER A 131 3.84 2.11 -18.26
N LEU A 132 2.96 1.44 -17.51
CA LEU A 132 2.01 2.06 -16.58
C LEU A 132 2.69 2.55 -15.29
N ARG A 133 3.58 3.53 -15.41
CA ARG A 133 4.41 4.02 -14.29
C ARG A 133 3.96 5.34 -13.69
N ASN A 134 3.06 6.05 -14.36
CA ASN A 134 2.59 7.38 -13.96
C ASN A 134 1.14 7.62 -14.41
N ASN A 135 0.50 8.65 -13.88
CA ASN A 135 -0.90 8.95 -14.20
C ASN A 135 -1.12 9.28 -15.69
N ARG A 136 -0.18 9.97 -16.35
CA ARG A 136 -0.27 10.25 -17.80
C ARG A 136 -0.40 8.96 -18.62
N THR A 137 0.40 7.94 -18.32
CA THR A 137 0.31 6.63 -19.00
C THR A 137 -0.97 5.87 -18.66
N ARG A 138 -1.51 6.04 -17.45
CA ARG A 138 -2.81 5.45 -17.06
C ARG A 138 -3.98 6.12 -17.78
N ASP A 139 -3.94 7.43 -17.96
CA ASP A 139 -4.94 8.19 -18.71
C ASP A 139 -4.92 7.84 -20.19
N GLN A 140 -3.71 7.71 -20.76
CA GLN A 140 -3.54 7.15 -22.10
C GLN A 140 -4.14 5.74 -22.15
N PHE A 141 -3.89 4.90 -21.16
CA PHE A 141 -4.42 3.54 -21.17
C PHE A 141 -5.95 3.56 -21.17
N LEU A 142 -6.57 4.34 -20.28
CA LEU A 142 -8.02 4.53 -20.23
C LEU A 142 -8.61 4.99 -21.57
N LYS A 143 -7.99 6.01 -22.18
CA LYS A 143 -8.46 6.59 -23.45
C LYS A 143 -8.55 5.55 -24.57
N TYR A 144 -7.59 4.63 -24.65
CA TYR A 144 -7.51 3.65 -25.76
C TYR A 144 -8.06 2.27 -25.40
N PHE A 145 -8.02 1.87 -24.12
CA PHE A 145 -8.50 0.56 -23.69
C PHE A 145 -9.98 0.53 -23.37
N GLY A 146 -10.58 1.63 -22.88
CA GLY A 146 -12.04 1.73 -22.67
C GLY A 146 -12.72 0.49 -22.05
N PRO A 147 -14.07 0.39 -22.12
CA PRO A 147 -14.80 -0.72 -21.51
C PRO A 147 -14.58 -2.06 -22.24
N MET A 148 -14.50 -2.04 -23.57
CA MET A 148 -14.47 -3.27 -24.39
C MET A 148 -13.19 -4.08 -24.20
N VAL A 149 -12.02 -3.43 -24.06
CA VAL A 149 -10.75 -4.18 -24.00
C VAL A 149 -10.48 -4.71 -22.60
N LEU A 150 -10.97 -4.06 -21.53
CA LEU A 150 -10.91 -4.64 -20.18
C LEU A 150 -11.73 -5.92 -20.04
N GLN A 151 -12.89 -5.99 -20.71
CA GLN A 151 -13.67 -7.22 -20.75
C GLN A 151 -12.87 -8.36 -21.42
N SER A 152 -12.20 -8.08 -22.54
CA SER A 152 -11.29 -9.03 -23.18
C SER A 152 -10.11 -9.39 -22.27
N LEU A 153 -9.57 -8.45 -21.48
CA LEU A 153 -8.53 -8.75 -20.49
C LEU A 153 -9.02 -9.72 -19.41
N LEU A 154 -10.27 -9.60 -18.96
CA LEU A 154 -10.87 -10.57 -18.03
C LEU A 154 -11.14 -11.94 -18.66
N GLU A 155 -11.49 -11.97 -19.95
CA GLU A 155 -11.57 -13.22 -20.70
C GLU A 155 -10.20 -13.91 -20.79
N TYR A 156 -9.14 -13.15 -21.13
CA TYR A 156 -7.77 -13.68 -21.14
C TYR A 156 -7.30 -14.09 -19.75
N TYR A 157 -7.64 -13.33 -18.71
CA TYR A 157 -7.36 -13.68 -17.31
C TYR A 157 -7.97 -15.03 -16.94
N THR A 158 -9.25 -15.23 -17.27
CA THR A 158 -9.99 -16.45 -16.98
C THR A 158 -9.44 -17.65 -17.77
N ALA A 159 -9.09 -17.43 -19.04
CA ALA A 159 -8.46 -18.46 -19.87
C ALA A 159 -7.06 -18.82 -19.34
N ALA A 160 -6.23 -17.82 -19.01
CA ALA A 160 -4.87 -17.99 -18.51
C ALA A 160 -4.84 -18.71 -17.16
N LEU A 161 -5.81 -18.47 -16.29
CA LEU A 161 -5.97 -19.21 -15.04
C LEU A 161 -6.18 -20.71 -15.30
N LYS A 162 -7.08 -21.06 -16.23
CA LYS A 162 -7.39 -22.45 -16.57
C LYS A 162 -6.21 -23.18 -17.21
N THR A 163 -5.42 -22.48 -18.03
CA THR A 163 -4.28 -23.06 -18.74
C THR A 163 -2.95 -22.92 -18.01
N GLN A 164 -2.94 -22.32 -16.80
CA GLN A 164 -1.74 -22.00 -16.03
C GLN A 164 -0.72 -21.17 -16.84
N SER A 165 -1.22 -20.27 -17.69
CA SER A 165 -0.39 -19.43 -18.54
C SER A 165 0.31 -18.33 -17.71
N PRO A 166 1.58 -17.99 -18.02
CA PRO A 166 2.27 -16.81 -17.45
C PRO A 166 1.52 -15.48 -17.70
N LEU A 167 0.60 -15.48 -18.67
CA LEU A 167 -0.28 -14.34 -18.92
C LEU A 167 -1.13 -13.98 -17.69
N PHE A 168 -1.46 -14.98 -16.86
CA PHE A 168 -2.25 -14.78 -15.65
C PHE A 168 -1.61 -13.75 -14.71
N THR A 169 -0.33 -13.92 -14.38
CA THR A 169 0.40 -13.01 -13.48
C THR A 169 0.71 -11.67 -14.17
N THR A 170 0.91 -11.66 -15.48
CA THR A 170 1.11 -10.42 -16.27
C THR A 170 -0.13 -9.52 -16.21
N ILE A 171 -1.33 -10.11 -16.37
CA ILE A 171 -2.59 -9.36 -16.28
C ILE A 171 -2.81 -8.80 -14.87
N ILE A 172 -2.54 -9.59 -13.81
CA ILE A 172 -2.64 -9.08 -12.44
C ILE A 172 -1.65 -7.94 -12.23
N GLY A 173 -0.41 -8.08 -12.73
CA GLY A 173 0.60 -7.03 -12.67
C GLY A 173 0.19 -5.74 -13.38
N LEU A 174 -0.52 -5.85 -14.50
CA LEU A 174 -1.14 -4.71 -15.19
C LEU A 174 -2.16 -4.02 -14.28
N PHE A 175 -3.06 -4.78 -13.63
CA PHE A 175 -4.04 -4.22 -12.68
C PHE A 175 -3.36 -3.51 -11.49
N VAL A 176 -2.30 -4.09 -10.94
CA VAL A 176 -1.48 -3.46 -9.90
C VAL A 176 -0.92 -2.12 -10.38
N ASN A 177 -0.20 -2.10 -11.51
CA ASN A 177 0.44 -0.88 -12.01
C ASN A 177 -0.60 0.19 -12.39
N PHE A 178 -1.72 -0.22 -12.95
CA PHE A 178 -2.83 0.66 -13.29
C PHE A 178 -3.41 1.36 -12.06
N THR A 179 -3.43 0.69 -10.91
CA THR A 179 -3.98 1.21 -9.64
C THR A 179 -2.94 1.68 -8.64
N ALA A 180 -1.65 1.63 -8.97
CA ALA A 180 -0.54 2.10 -8.14
C ALA A 180 -0.45 3.64 -8.13
N THR A 181 -1.46 4.29 -7.56
CA THR A 181 -1.63 5.75 -7.55
C THR A 181 -2.62 6.17 -6.46
N ALA A 182 -2.46 7.40 -5.97
CA ALA A 182 -3.36 8.03 -5.01
C ALA A 182 -4.76 8.37 -5.58
N GLN A 183 -4.93 8.29 -6.90
CA GLN A 183 -6.15 8.72 -7.58
C GLN A 183 -7.22 7.60 -7.57
N PRO A 184 -8.35 7.76 -6.86
CA PRO A 184 -9.31 6.67 -6.62
C PRO A 184 -10.07 6.24 -7.88
N HIS A 185 -10.15 7.09 -8.91
CA HIS A 185 -10.94 6.79 -10.12
C HIS A 185 -10.39 5.59 -10.90
N TYR A 186 -9.08 5.29 -10.88
CA TYR A 186 -8.53 4.10 -11.52
C TYR A 186 -8.97 2.81 -10.81
N ALA A 187 -9.01 2.81 -9.48
CA ALA A 187 -9.56 1.72 -8.68
C ALA A 187 -11.07 1.56 -8.92
N GLY A 188 -11.81 2.68 -8.97
CA GLY A 188 -13.23 2.71 -9.33
C GLY A 188 -13.50 2.08 -10.70
N TYR A 189 -12.67 2.40 -11.69
CA TYR A 189 -12.77 1.83 -13.03
C TYR A 189 -12.58 0.31 -13.07
N LEU A 190 -11.58 -0.23 -12.36
CA LEU A 190 -11.40 -1.69 -12.26
C LEU A 190 -12.57 -2.36 -11.52
N HIS A 191 -13.15 -1.70 -10.52
CA HIS A 191 -14.35 -2.17 -9.84
C HIS A 191 -15.56 -2.25 -10.78
N GLU A 192 -15.83 -1.20 -11.56
CA GLU A 192 -16.93 -1.20 -12.55
C GLU A 192 -16.79 -2.33 -13.58
N CYS A 193 -15.56 -2.72 -13.88
CA CYS A 193 -15.26 -3.83 -14.77
C CYS A 193 -15.30 -5.22 -14.10
N ASN A 194 -15.70 -5.33 -12.82
CA ASN A 194 -15.73 -6.59 -12.04
C ASN A 194 -14.37 -7.27 -11.81
N VAL A 195 -13.26 -6.52 -11.88
CA VAL A 195 -11.92 -7.06 -11.59
C VAL A 195 -11.79 -7.62 -10.16
N PRO A 196 -12.27 -6.95 -9.09
CA PRO A 196 -12.15 -7.49 -7.74
C PRO A 196 -12.82 -8.85 -7.58
N VAL A 197 -14.00 -9.05 -8.18
CA VAL A 197 -14.72 -10.34 -8.17
C VAL A 197 -13.90 -11.43 -8.84
N ALA A 198 -13.30 -11.15 -10.01
CA ALA A 198 -12.48 -12.13 -10.72
C ALA A 198 -11.22 -12.52 -9.91
N LEU A 199 -10.57 -11.54 -9.28
CA LEU A 199 -9.42 -11.76 -8.39
C LEU A 199 -9.80 -12.62 -7.18
N LEU A 200 -10.89 -12.30 -6.49
CA LEU A 200 -11.39 -13.04 -5.33
C LEU A 200 -11.81 -14.47 -5.69
N ALA A 201 -12.50 -14.66 -6.82
CA ALA A 201 -12.88 -15.98 -7.30
C ALA A 201 -11.65 -16.87 -7.59
N SER A 202 -10.53 -16.26 -7.99
CA SER A 202 -9.29 -16.98 -8.27
C SER A 202 -8.59 -17.47 -7.00
N LEU A 203 -8.75 -16.75 -5.88
CA LEU A 203 -8.23 -17.16 -4.57
C LEU A 203 -8.87 -18.43 -4.01
N ASN A 204 -10.06 -18.82 -4.51
CA ASN A 204 -10.69 -20.09 -4.17
C ASN A 204 -10.08 -21.30 -4.91
N GLN A 205 -9.11 -21.08 -5.79
CA GLN A 205 -8.37 -22.13 -6.49
C GLN A 205 -7.00 -22.37 -5.85
N PRO A 206 -6.41 -23.58 -5.98
CA PRO A 206 -5.07 -23.84 -5.50
C PRO A 206 -4.04 -23.05 -6.31
N LEU A 207 -3.53 -21.96 -5.75
CA LEU A 207 -2.55 -21.08 -6.38
C LEU A 207 -1.22 -21.09 -5.62
N PRO A 208 -0.06 -20.94 -6.32
CA PRO A 208 1.21 -20.68 -5.66
C PRO A 208 1.13 -19.44 -4.76
N LEU A 209 1.83 -19.46 -3.62
CA LEU A 209 1.81 -18.34 -2.66
C LEU A 209 2.20 -17.00 -3.30
N GLN A 210 3.19 -17.00 -4.20
CA GLN A 210 3.60 -15.78 -4.93
C GLN A 210 2.47 -15.20 -5.78
N THR A 211 1.67 -16.06 -6.41
CA THR A 211 0.51 -15.64 -7.19
C THR A 211 -0.60 -15.09 -6.29
N GLN A 212 -0.83 -15.70 -5.12
CA GLN A 212 -1.77 -15.18 -4.13
C GLN A 212 -1.34 -13.79 -3.62
N ILE A 213 -0.05 -13.60 -3.31
CA ILE A 213 0.51 -12.30 -2.90
C ILE A 213 0.25 -11.24 -3.98
N LEU A 214 0.45 -11.59 -5.25
CA LEU A 214 0.19 -10.69 -6.37
C LEU A 214 -1.30 -10.33 -6.49
N ILE A 215 -2.21 -11.27 -6.27
CA ILE A 215 -3.65 -11.00 -6.21
C ILE A 215 -3.98 -10.08 -5.03
N PHE A 216 -3.42 -10.33 -3.84
CA PHE A 216 -3.61 -9.45 -2.69
C PHE A 216 -3.06 -8.05 -2.92
N HIS A 217 -1.96 -7.89 -3.67
CA HIS A 217 -1.47 -6.58 -4.09
C HIS A 217 -2.55 -5.84 -4.90
N ALA A 218 -3.11 -6.48 -5.93
CA ALA A 218 -4.15 -5.88 -6.75
C ALA A 218 -5.40 -5.55 -5.92
N LEU A 219 -5.85 -6.46 -5.07
CA LEU A 219 -7.00 -6.27 -4.16
C LEU A 219 -6.76 -5.10 -3.18
N ARG A 220 -5.56 -4.99 -2.64
CA ARG A 220 -5.15 -3.88 -1.76
C ARG A 220 -5.28 -2.53 -2.48
N ASN A 221 -4.81 -2.42 -3.71
CA ASN A 221 -4.91 -1.17 -4.47
C ASN A 221 -6.38 -0.83 -4.82
N VAL A 222 -7.16 -1.80 -5.31
CA VAL A 222 -8.58 -1.54 -5.66
C VAL A 222 -9.44 -1.27 -4.44
N SER A 223 -9.14 -1.87 -3.27
CA SER A 223 -9.88 -1.65 -2.03
C SER A 223 -9.78 -0.22 -1.48
N TYR A 224 -8.93 0.64 -2.06
CA TYR A 224 -8.99 2.06 -1.78
C TYR A 224 -10.30 2.71 -2.24
N CYS A 225 -10.92 2.16 -3.29
CA CYS A 225 -12.26 2.52 -3.73
C CYS A 225 -13.32 1.99 -2.76
N PHE A 226 -14.25 2.86 -2.34
CA PHE A 226 -15.30 2.54 -1.38
C PHE A 226 -16.13 1.31 -1.80
N GLN A 227 -16.61 1.29 -3.05
CA GLN A 227 -17.45 0.22 -3.58
C GLN A 227 -16.69 -1.11 -3.67
N ALA A 228 -15.41 -1.05 -4.07
CA ALA A 228 -14.56 -2.23 -4.12
C ALA A 228 -14.28 -2.81 -2.73
N ALA A 229 -13.98 -1.97 -1.73
CA ALA A 229 -13.77 -2.40 -0.36
C ALA A 229 -15.00 -3.15 0.18
N LYS A 230 -16.19 -2.58 -0.02
CA LYS A 230 -17.46 -3.20 0.38
C LYS A 230 -17.68 -4.54 -0.32
N GLN A 231 -17.48 -4.59 -1.64
CA GLN A 231 -17.60 -5.83 -2.41
C GLN A 231 -16.63 -6.92 -1.92
N ILE A 232 -15.39 -6.54 -1.59
CA ILE A 232 -14.39 -7.46 -1.04
C ILE A 232 -14.83 -7.99 0.33
N SER A 233 -15.30 -7.11 1.23
CA SER A 233 -15.72 -7.51 2.58
C SER A 233 -16.92 -8.46 2.60
N GLU A 234 -17.79 -8.38 1.60
CA GLU A 234 -18.99 -9.21 1.48
C GLU A 234 -18.74 -10.51 0.71
N PHE A 235 -17.54 -10.69 0.12
CA PHE A 235 -17.25 -11.83 -0.73
C PHE A 235 -17.12 -13.14 0.08
N PRO A 236 -17.88 -14.20 -0.28
CA PRO A 236 -17.83 -15.47 0.45
C PRO A 236 -16.43 -16.08 0.47
N GLY A 237 -15.96 -16.43 1.67
CA GLY A 237 -14.65 -17.07 1.85
C GLY A 237 -13.44 -16.11 1.88
N PHE A 238 -13.63 -14.81 1.64
CA PHE A 238 -12.54 -13.83 1.65
C PHE A 238 -11.72 -13.86 2.95
N TYR A 239 -12.37 -13.72 4.10
CA TYR A 239 -11.70 -13.75 5.40
C TYR A 239 -10.98 -15.08 5.67
N GLN A 240 -11.58 -16.20 5.26
CA GLN A 240 -10.98 -17.53 5.43
C GLN A 240 -9.65 -17.63 4.66
N VAL A 241 -9.64 -17.21 3.39
CA VAL A 241 -8.41 -17.21 2.59
C VAL A 241 -7.37 -16.26 3.19
N CYS A 242 -7.78 -15.06 3.63
CA CYS A 242 -6.88 -14.14 4.32
C CYS A 242 -6.22 -14.80 5.54
N PHE A 243 -6.98 -15.46 6.42
CA PHE A 243 -6.42 -16.10 7.60
C PHE A 243 -5.46 -17.26 7.28
N GLN A 244 -5.76 -18.04 6.23
CA GLN A 244 -4.85 -19.08 5.74
C GLN A 244 -3.53 -18.49 5.22
N VAL A 245 -3.60 -17.41 4.43
CA VAL A 245 -2.40 -16.75 3.89
C VAL A 245 -1.60 -16.07 4.99
N LEU A 246 -2.26 -15.45 5.98
CA LEU A 246 -1.59 -14.85 7.14
C LEU A 246 -0.74 -15.86 7.92
N GLN A 247 -1.15 -17.13 7.98
CA GLN A 247 -0.41 -18.21 8.66
C GLN A 247 0.88 -18.61 7.95
N THR A 248 1.06 -18.24 6.68
CA THR A 248 2.32 -18.52 5.96
C THR A 248 3.51 -17.73 6.47
N GLY A 249 3.27 -16.64 7.21
CA GLY A 249 4.33 -15.73 7.68
C GLY A 249 4.97 -14.88 6.57
N ALA A 250 4.45 -14.93 5.34
CA ALA A 250 4.98 -14.13 4.24
C ALA A 250 4.67 -12.64 4.49
N ILE A 251 5.69 -11.86 4.87
CA ILE A 251 5.58 -10.46 5.28
C ILE A 251 4.78 -9.62 4.26
N ARG A 252 5.08 -9.74 2.97
CA ARG A 252 4.35 -9.02 1.90
C ARG A 252 2.87 -9.39 1.84
N ALA A 253 2.55 -10.67 2.04
CA ALA A 253 1.16 -11.13 2.05
C ALA A 253 0.42 -10.52 3.25
N GLN A 254 1.05 -10.56 4.43
CA GLN A 254 0.48 -10.01 5.65
C GLN A 254 0.28 -8.50 5.53
N GLU A 255 1.30 -7.76 5.07
CA GLU A 255 1.22 -6.32 4.77
C GLU A 255 -0.02 -5.97 3.92
N PHE A 256 -0.20 -6.66 2.79
CA PHE A 256 -1.31 -6.37 1.88
C PHE A 256 -2.67 -6.73 2.47
N ILE A 257 -2.77 -7.84 3.19
CA ILE A 257 -4.00 -8.26 3.88
C ILE A 257 -4.38 -7.26 4.98
N LEU A 258 -3.42 -6.82 5.80
CA LEU A 258 -3.69 -5.81 6.84
C LEU A 258 -4.13 -4.48 6.23
N ALA A 259 -3.55 -4.07 5.11
CA ALA A 259 -3.97 -2.88 4.37
C ALA A 259 -5.41 -3.00 3.85
N ILE A 260 -5.78 -4.16 3.29
CA ILE A 260 -7.17 -4.43 2.84
C ILE A 260 -8.13 -4.38 4.03
N PHE A 261 -7.80 -5.01 5.16
CA PHE A 261 -8.62 -4.96 6.36
C PHE A 261 -8.81 -3.53 6.88
N GLY A 262 -7.76 -2.71 6.88
CA GLY A 262 -7.88 -1.28 7.20
C GLY A 262 -8.82 -0.56 6.23
N ASN A 263 -8.68 -0.79 4.93
CA ASN A 263 -9.55 -0.19 3.92
C ASN A 263 -11.02 -0.61 4.08
N ILE A 264 -11.27 -1.87 4.43
CA ILE A 264 -12.61 -2.39 4.75
C ILE A 264 -13.17 -1.69 5.98
N LEU A 265 -12.43 -1.60 7.09
CA LEU A 265 -12.92 -0.98 8.33
C LEU A 265 -13.26 0.51 8.17
N ARG A 266 -12.65 1.20 7.20
CA ARG A 266 -12.98 2.59 6.89
C ARG A 266 -14.39 2.72 6.30
N VAL A 267 -14.85 1.68 5.61
CA VAL A 267 -16.12 1.66 4.86
C VAL A 267 -17.21 0.91 5.63
N SER A 268 -16.84 -0.19 6.27
CA SER A 268 -17.70 -1.11 7.02
C SER A 268 -17.07 -1.43 8.39
N PRO A 269 -17.16 -0.52 9.38
CA PRO A 269 -16.62 -0.74 10.73
C PRO A 269 -17.16 -2.01 11.42
N GLU A 270 -18.39 -2.43 11.07
CA GLU A 270 -19.03 -3.67 11.53
C GLU A 270 -18.25 -4.93 11.14
N SER A 271 -17.38 -4.86 10.13
CA SER A 271 -16.52 -5.98 9.73
C SER A 271 -15.41 -6.30 10.74
N SER A 272 -15.23 -5.49 11.77
CA SER A 272 -14.24 -5.73 12.82
C SER A 272 -14.41 -7.07 13.54
N LYS A 273 -15.64 -7.58 13.71
CA LYS A 273 -15.89 -8.92 14.26
C LYS A 273 -15.43 -10.05 13.33
N GLN A 274 -15.42 -9.83 12.01
CA GLN A 274 -14.97 -10.81 11.03
C GLN A 274 -13.44 -10.82 10.94
N ILE A 275 -12.82 -9.64 11.06
CA ILE A 275 -11.37 -9.47 11.07
C ILE A 275 -10.74 -9.98 12.37
N LEU A 276 -11.34 -9.65 13.51
CA LEU A 276 -10.91 -10.12 14.84
C LEU A 276 -12.05 -10.91 15.50
N PRO A 277 -12.25 -12.18 15.11
CA PRO A 277 -13.29 -13.00 15.70
C PRO A 277 -12.98 -13.33 17.15
N ILE A 278 -14.01 -13.23 18.00
CA ILE A 278 -13.93 -13.57 19.43
C ILE A 278 -13.65 -15.07 19.60
N GLU A 279 -14.40 -15.89 18.86
CA GLU A 279 -14.25 -17.34 18.84
C GLU A 279 -13.29 -17.78 17.72
N PRO A 280 -12.44 -18.77 17.98
CA PRO A 280 -11.55 -19.29 16.95
C PRO A 280 -12.37 -19.97 15.85
N ILE A 281 -12.01 -19.72 14.60
CA ILE A 281 -12.56 -20.48 13.48
C ILE A 281 -11.73 -21.75 13.36
N GLN A 282 -12.33 -22.90 13.69
CA GLN A 282 -11.63 -24.18 13.78
C GLN A 282 -10.81 -24.48 12.51
N GLY A 283 -9.50 -24.68 12.67
CA GLY A 283 -8.58 -24.97 11.56
C GLY A 283 -8.26 -23.80 10.63
N ILE A 284 -8.82 -22.60 10.86
CA ILE A 284 -8.70 -21.43 9.97
C ILE A 284 -8.10 -20.23 10.70
N CYS A 285 -8.62 -19.85 11.87
CA CYS A 285 -8.18 -18.68 12.61
C CYS A 285 -8.13 -18.97 14.12
N LYS A 286 -6.97 -18.73 14.75
CA LYS A 286 -6.88 -18.73 16.22
C LYS A 286 -7.53 -17.45 16.78
N SER A 287 -8.09 -17.52 17.99
CA SER A 287 -8.45 -16.32 18.75
C SER A 287 -7.22 -15.42 18.84
N SER A 288 -7.37 -14.13 18.56
CA SER A 288 -6.26 -13.14 18.55
C SER A 288 -5.18 -13.31 17.47
N GLN A 289 -5.38 -14.12 16.42
CA GLN A 289 -4.38 -14.26 15.34
C GLN A 289 -3.95 -12.91 14.75
N ILE A 290 -4.90 -12.00 14.49
CA ILE A 290 -4.57 -10.66 13.96
C ILE A 290 -3.71 -9.86 14.94
N VAL A 291 -3.99 -9.93 16.24
CA VAL A 291 -3.17 -9.26 17.27
C VAL A 291 -1.74 -9.81 17.24
N GLN A 292 -1.58 -11.13 17.12
CA GLN A 292 -0.26 -11.77 17.03
C GLN A 292 0.49 -11.34 15.77
N VAL A 293 -0.17 -11.36 14.61
CA VAL A 293 0.42 -10.92 13.33
C VAL A 293 0.84 -9.45 13.42
N CYS A 294 -0.05 -8.56 13.88
CA CYS A 294 0.28 -7.14 14.02
C CYS A 294 1.47 -6.96 14.98
N THR A 295 1.47 -7.66 16.12
CA THR A 295 2.57 -7.58 17.10
C THR A 295 3.91 -8.00 16.51
N GLN A 296 3.94 -9.07 15.71
CA GLN A 296 5.16 -9.54 15.04
C GLN A 296 5.64 -8.50 14.02
N LEU A 297 4.74 -8.02 13.17
CA LEU A 297 5.06 -7.07 12.12
C LEU A 297 5.52 -5.70 12.62
N LEU A 298 5.13 -5.27 13.82
CA LEU A 298 5.66 -4.05 14.44
C LEU A 298 7.20 -4.05 14.55
N PHE A 299 7.82 -5.23 14.65
CA PHE A 299 9.27 -5.36 14.81
C PHE A 299 9.98 -5.94 13.58
N GLU A 300 9.27 -6.03 12.45
CA GLU A 300 9.86 -6.42 11.16
C GLU A 300 10.61 -5.27 10.51
N LYS A 301 11.59 -5.60 9.64
CA LYS A 301 12.35 -4.57 8.90
C LYS A 301 11.53 -3.82 7.86
N ASN A 302 10.39 -4.37 7.45
CA ASN A 302 9.53 -3.77 6.45
C ASN A 302 8.68 -2.66 7.10
N GLN A 303 9.04 -1.40 6.84
CA GLN A 303 8.36 -0.22 7.37
C GLN A 303 6.88 -0.16 6.96
N SER A 304 6.55 -0.55 5.72
CA SER A 304 5.15 -0.59 5.26
C SER A 304 4.34 -1.58 6.12
N ALA A 305 4.90 -2.76 6.43
CA ALA A 305 4.24 -3.74 7.28
C ALA A 305 4.06 -3.23 8.72
N GLN A 306 5.04 -2.50 9.28
CA GLN A 306 4.93 -1.85 10.58
C GLN A 306 3.78 -0.82 10.58
N ILE A 307 3.74 0.04 9.56
CA ILE A 307 2.73 1.09 9.38
C ILE A 307 1.33 0.50 9.21
N MET A 308 1.16 -0.52 8.35
CA MET A 308 -0.13 -1.19 8.15
C MET A 308 -0.62 -1.89 9.42
N SER A 309 0.29 -2.43 10.22
CA SER A 309 -0.04 -3.02 11.52
C SER A 309 -0.55 -1.98 12.51
N MET A 310 0.17 -0.86 12.66
CA MET A 310 -0.25 0.24 13.53
C MET A 310 -1.60 0.83 13.10
N ARG A 311 -1.78 1.05 11.79
CA ARG A 311 -3.05 1.52 11.21
C ARG A 311 -4.21 0.58 11.56
N LEU A 312 -4.06 -0.73 11.31
CA LEU A 312 -5.13 -1.68 11.61
C LEU A 312 -5.44 -1.74 13.10
N ILE A 313 -4.41 -1.70 13.96
CA ILE A 313 -4.60 -1.66 15.42
C ILE A 313 -5.47 -0.47 15.82
N VAL A 314 -5.16 0.74 15.34
CA VAL A 314 -5.94 1.94 15.62
C VAL A 314 -7.40 1.75 15.21
N MET A 315 -7.66 1.25 14.01
CA MET A 315 -9.03 1.07 13.52
C MET A 315 -9.82 0.04 14.32
N LEU A 316 -9.17 -1.04 14.77
CA LEU A 316 -9.83 -2.02 15.63
C LEU A 316 -10.04 -1.51 17.07
N PHE A 317 -9.18 -0.58 17.55
CA PHE A 317 -9.40 0.13 18.81
C PHE A 317 -10.63 1.05 18.76
N GLN A 318 -10.93 1.59 17.57
CA GLN A 318 -12.10 2.45 17.32
C GLN A 318 -13.39 1.67 17.05
N SER A 319 -13.37 0.34 17.15
CA SER A 319 -14.51 -0.51 16.85
C SER A 319 -15.02 -1.28 18.07
N GLU A 320 -16.11 -2.03 17.90
CA GLU A 320 -16.73 -2.82 18.96
C GLU A 320 -15.85 -3.93 19.55
N VAL A 321 -14.75 -4.30 18.89
CA VAL A 321 -13.78 -5.29 19.40
C VAL A 321 -12.68 -4.69 20.27
N ALA A 322 -12.69 -3.37 20.50
CA ALA A 322 -11.67 -2.64 21.26
C ALA A 322 -11.34 -3.30 22.62
N ALA A 323 -12.36 -3.79 23.32
CA ALA A 323 -12.20 -4.44 24.63
C ALA A 323 -11.31 -5.71 24.59
N LEU A 324 -11.17 -6.36 23.43
CA LEU A 324 -10.28 -7.50 23.23
C LEU A 324 -8.82 -7.04 23.10
N ILE A 325 -8.60 -5.88 22.50
CA ILE A 325 -7.29 -5.35 22.12
C ILE A 325 -6.69 -4.54 23.27
N ILE A 326 -7.52 -3.83 24.02
CA ILE A 326 -7.10 -3.06 25.19
C ILE A 326 -6.36 -3.92 26.22
N LYS A 327 -6.66 -5.22 26.30
CA LYS A 327 -6.01 -6.18 27.21
C LYS A 327 -4.63 -6.65 26.74
N THR A 328 -4.15 -6.19 25.59
CA THR A 328 -2.90 -6.64 24.96
C THR A 328 -1.75 -5.68 25.24
N GLU A 329 -0.50 -6.12 25.04
CA GLU A 329 0.68 -5.25 25.15
C GLU A 329 0.92 -4.36 23.90
N LEU A 330 -0.07 -4.19 23.01
CA LEU A 330 0.14 -3.48 21.74
C LEU A 330 0.58 -2.03 21.92
N LEU A 331 0.00 -1.29 22.88
CA LEU A 331 0.38 0.09 23.14
C LEU A 331 1.85 0.21 23.60
N LYS A 332 2.27 -0.71 24.49
CA LYS A 332 3.66 -0.84 24.93
C LYS A 332 4.57 -1.19 23.75
N ASN A 333 4.16 -2.07 22.86
CA ASN A 333 4.94 -2.42 21.67
C ASN A 333 5.08 -1.25 20.69
N ILE A 334 4.02 -0.49 20.45
CA ILE A 334 4.06 0.72 19.61
C ILE A 334 5.01 1.77 20.21
N SER A 335 5.00 1.96 21.53
CA SER A 335 5.89 2.95 22.19
C SER A 335 7.39 2.67 22.00
N ARG A 336 7.77 1.43 21.68
CA ARG A 336 9.17 1.08 21.38
C ARG A 336 9.62 1.60 20.01
N LEU A 337 8.67 1.90 19.12
CA LEU A 337 8.94 2.40 17.77
C LEU A 337 9.21 3.90 17.72
N PHE A 338 9.12 4.60 18.86
CA PHE A 338 9.39 6.04 18.96
C PHE A 338 10.85 6.43 18.70
N LYS A 339 11.77 5.47 18.53
CA LYS A 339 13.18 5.73 18.15
C LYS A 339 13.57 5.13 16.80
N GLU A 340 12.61 4.61 16.06
CA GLU A 340 12.86 4.06 14.72
C GLU A 340 13.06 5.19 13.69
N SER A 341 13.21 4.83 12.41
CA SER A 341 13.24 5.80 11.32
C SER A 341 12.10 6.81 11.42
N GLU A 342 12.34 8.05 11.01
CA GLU A 342 11.40 9.18 11.05
C GLU A 342 9.97 8.81 10.63
N PHE A 343 9.81 8.04 9.55
CA PHE A 343 8.50 7.62 9.05
C PHE A 343 7.75 6.69 10.01
N VAL A 344 8.45 5.70 10.58
CA VAL A 344 7.89 4.74 11.54
C VAL A 344 7.65 5.40 12.89
N GLN A 345 8.54 6.32 13.29
CA GLN A 345 8.38 7.11 14.51
C GLN A 345 7.11 7.98 14.43
N MET A 346 6.90 8.68 13.32
CA MET A 346 5.70 9.47 13.07
C MET A 346 4.43 8.60 13.11
N ALA A 347 4.47 7.44 12.46
CA ALA A 347 3.39 6.44 12.48
C ALA A 347 2.99 6.06 13.89
N ALA A 348 4.00 5.74 14.71
CA ALA A 348 3.82 5.24 16.05
C ALA A 348 3.22 6.32 16.93
N MET A 349 3.71 7.57 16.84
CA MET A 349 3.16 8.69 17.60
C MET A 349 1.70 8.97 17.23
N PHE A 350 1.39 9.06 15.94
CA PHE A 350 0.02 9.26 15.49
C PHE A 350 -0.91 8.13 15.95
N SER A 351 -0.45 6.88 15.83
CA SER A 351 -1.23 5.72 16.25
C SER A 351 -1.44 5.67 17.76
N THR A 352 -0.42 6.00 18.55
CA THR A 352 -0.53 6.12 20.02
C THR A 352 -1.53 7.20 20.39
N PHE A 353 -1.49 8.38 19.76
CA PHE A 353 -2.44 9.45 20.01
C PHE A 353 -3.89 9.00 19.75
N GLN A 354 -4.16 8.38 18.60
CA GLN A 354 -5.49 7.87 18.26
C GLN A 354 -5.99 6.82 19.26
N ILE A 355 -5.11 5.92 19.71
CA ILE A 355 -5.43 4.92 20.74
C ILE A 355 -5.76 5.59 22.08
N LEU A 356 -5.01 6.63 22.48
CA LEU A 356 -5.23 7.32 23.75
C LEU A 356 -6.56 8.07 23.78
N ILE A 357 -6.94 8.75 22.69
CA ILE A 357 -8.26 9.37 22.55
C ILE A 357 -9.35 8.34 22.81
N GLU A 358 -9.23 7.16 22.20
CA GLU A 358 -10.26 6.13 22.30
C GLU A 358 -10.33 5.48 23.69
N ILE A 359 -9.19 5.28 24.35
CA ILE A 359 -9.12 4.87 25.75
C ILE A 359 -9.80 5.92 26.66
N GLY A 360 -9.53 7.20 26.43
CA GLY A 360 -10.13 8.31 27.15
C GLY A 360 -11.65 8.38 27.01
N ARG A 361 -12.17 8.07 25.82
CA ARG A 361 -13.62 8.04 25.49
C ARG A 361 -14.34 6.84 26.11
N ILE A 362 -13.91 5.61 25.80
CA ILE A 362 -14.68 4.40 26.11
C ILE A 362 -14.34 3.86 27.51
N HIS A 363 -13.12 4.04 28.00
CA HIS A 363 -12.60 3.27 29.13
C HIS A 363 -11.98 4.12 30.25
N LYS A 364 -12.68 5.18 30.71
CA LYS A 364 -12.24 5.98 31.88
C LYS A 364 -11.88 5.14 33.13
N LYS A 365 -12.39 3.90 33.23
CA LYS A 365 -12.11 2.93 34.31
C LYS A 365 -10.98 1.91 34.02
N GLN A 366 -10.38 1.87 32.82
CA GLN A 366 -9.25 0.97 32.48
C GLN A 366 -7.97 1.75 32.17
N LYS A 367 -7.67 2.80 32.96
CA LYS A 367 -6.43 3.58 32.84
C LYS A 367 -5.16 2.73 33.01
N ASP A 368 -5.25 1.55 33.62
CA ASP A 368 -4.11 0.67 33.90
C ASP A 368 -3.31 0.28 32.64
N ASN A 369 -3.93 0.18 31.47
CA ASN A 369 -3.23 -0.18 30.23
C ASN A 369 -2.34 0.94 29.68
N THR A 370 -2.56 2.19 30.11
CA THR A 370 -1.75 3.35 29.70
C THR A 370 -0.50 3.53 30.56
N VAL A 371 -0.37 2.80 31.68
CA VAL A 371 0.74 2.93 32.65
C VAL A 371 2.10 2.81 31.97
N CYS A 372 2.22 1.98 30.92
CA CYS A 372 3.46 1.81 30.17
C CYS A 372 3.96 3.11 29.52
N LEU A 373 3.05 4.02 29.12
CA LEU A 373 3.41 5.28 28.47
C LEU A 373 4.00 6.29 29.46
N PHE A 374 3.62 6.22 30.74
CA PHE A 374 4.16 7.07 31.80
C PHE A 374 5.53 6.60 32.31
N ASN A 375 6.13 5.58 31.68
CA ASN A 375 7.51 5.22 31.96
C ASN A 375 8.45 6.36 31.53
N LYS A 376 9.42 6.69 32.39
CA LYS A 376 10.40 7.76 32.14
C LYS A 376 11.04 7.67 30.76
N ASN A 377 11.44 6.48 30.31
CA ASN A 377 12.10 6.31 29.01
C ASN A 377 11.13 6.58 27.85
N VAL A 378 9.86 6.21 27.98
CA VAL A 378 8.85 6.47 26.95
C VAL A 378 8.55 7.97 26.87
N VAL A 379 8.34 8.64 28.02
CA VAL A 379 8.15 10.10 28.07
C VAL A 379 9.36 10.83 27.53
N GLN A 380 10.59 10.39 27.85
CA GLN A 380 11.80 10.94 27.26
C GLN A 380 11.79 10.85 25.74
N ASN A 381 11.43 9.69 25.16
CA ASN A 381 11.34 9.54 23.71
C ASN A 381 10.31 10.48 23.09
N ILE A 382 9.17 10.70 23.75
CA ILE A 382 8.15 11.63 23.27
C ILE A 382 8.66 13.08 23.31
N VAL A 383 9.35 13.46 24.38
CA VAL A 383 9.98 14.80 24.51
C VAL A 383 11.10 15.00 23.49
N GLU A 384 11.89 13.96 23.17
CA GLU A 384 12.87 13.99 22.08
C GLU A 384 12.16 14.17 20.71
N CYS A 385 11.01 13.53 20.49
CA CYS A 385 10.23 13.69 19.26
C CYS A 385 9.61 15.08 19.08
N LEU A 386 9.31 15.81 20.18
CA LEU A 386 8.89 17.21 20.12
C LEU A 386 9.96 18.11 19.49
N GLN A 387 11.23 17.74 19.63
CA GLN A 387 12.38 18.49 19.08
C GLN A 387 12.65 18.15 17.62
N SER A 388 11.79 17.36 16.96
CA SER A 388 11.99 16.97 15.56
C SER A 388 11.84 18.18 14.62
N ASP A 389 12.68 18.24 13.61
CA ASP A 389 12.55 19.20 12.50
C ASP A 389 11.29 18.92 11.64
N ASN A 390 10.69 17.73 11.78
CA ASN A 390 9.46 17.36 11.10
C ASN A 390 8.24 17.81 11.91
N SER A 391 7.51 18.80 11.39
CA SER A 391 6.33 19.36 12.05
C SER A 391 5.21 18.36 12.32
N VAL A 392 5.08 17.29 11.53
CA VAL A 392 4.08 16.24 11.77
C VAL A 392 4.48 15.36 12.95
N THR A 393 5.78 15.03 13.07
CA THR A 393 6.31 14.27 14.22
C THR A 393 6.15 15.08 15.51
N SER A 394 6.57 16.34 15.50
CA SER A 394 6.48 17.22 16.67
C SER A 394 5.03 17.47 17.10
N ARG A 395 4.12 17.66 16.13
CA ARG A 395 2.68 17.75 16.39
C ARG A 395 2.12 16.47 17.01
N SER A 396 2.47 15.31 16.47
CA SER A 396 1.99 14.03 16.98
C SER A 396 2.51 13.78 18.40
N ALA A 397 3.76 14.14 18.70
CA ALA A 397 4.32 14.05 20.04
C ALA A 397 3.61 14.99 21.04
N ALA A 398 3.30 16.23 20.64
CA ALA A 398 2.51 17.16 21.45
C ALA A 398 1.10 16.63 21.73
N ALA A 399 0.44 16.08 20.71
CA ALA A 399 -0.88 15.48 20.82
C ALA A 399 -0.89 14.27 21.78
N VAL A 400 0.15 13.42 21.73
CA VAL A 400 0.32 12.30 22.68
C VAL A 400 0.48 12.83 24.11
N LEU A 401 1.34 13.82 24.36
CA LEU A 401 1.53 14.39 25.70
C LEU A 401 0.26 15.02 26.25
N HIS A 402 -0.47 15.75 25.40
CA HIS A 402 -1.77 16.31 25.75
C HIS A 402 -2.76 15.21 26.17
N ALA A 403 -2.93 14.18 25.34
CA ALA A 403 -3.82 13.06 25.66
C ALA A 403 -3.38 12.31 26.93
N MET A 404 -2.07 12.16 27.17
CA MET A 404 -1.55 11.59 28.42
C MET A 404 -1.89 12.46 29.64
N ALA A 405 -1.81 13.79 29.51
CA ALA A 405 -2.16 14.73 30.57
C ALA A 405 -3.66 14.67 30.91
N GLU A 406 -4.53 14.55 29.89
CA GLU A 406 -5.97 14.36 30.09
C GLU A 406 -6.28 13.05 30.83
N ILE A 407 -5.52 11.99 30.55
CA ILE A 407 -5.70 10.68 31.19
C ILE A 407 -5.24 10.70 32.65
N ASP A 408 -4.01 11.16 32.91
CA ASP A 408 -3.39 11.16 34.24
C ASP A 408 -2.23 12.17 34.33
N SER A 409 -2.58 13.45 34.51
CA SER A 409 -1.60 14.54 34.61
C SER A 409 -0.61 14.36 35.78
N VAL A 410 -1.03 13.76 36.90
CA VAL A 410 -0.15 13.51 38.06
C VAL A 410 0.96 12.51 37.70
N LYS A 411 0.63 11.41 37.00
CA LYS A 411 1.65 10.46 36.52
C LYS A 411 2.54 11.09 35.46
N LEU A 412 2.00 11.92 34.57
CA LEU A 412 2.81 12.62 33.58
C LEU A 412 3.80 13.59 34.24
N CYS A 413 3.36 14.40 35.21
CA CYS A 413 4.24 15.24 36.01
C CYS A 413 5.36 14.42 36.68
N THR A 414 5.01 13.28 37.28
CA THR A 414 5.98 12.39 37.92
C THR A 414 7.03 11.90 36.92
N ALA A 415 6.62 11.49 35.71
CA ALA A 415 7.52 11.05 34.66
C ALA A 415 8.39 12.17 34.08
N LEU A 416 7.91 13.42 34.12
CA LEU A 416 8.63 14.61 33.66
C LEU A 416 9.64 15.16 34.68
N THR A 417 9.64 14.69 35.94
CA THR A 417 10.48 15.24 37.02
C THR A 417 11.94 15.45 36.60
N ASP A 418 12.58 14.42 36.03
CA ASP A 418 13.99 14.48 35.62
C ASP A 418 14.19 15.11 34.22
N LEU A 419 13.11 15.35 33.50
CA LEU A 419 13.09 15.92 32.16
C LEU A 419 12.60 17.38 32.15
N GLN A 420 12.29 17.95 33.33
CA GLN A 420 11.61 19.23 33.47
C GLN A 420 12.31 20.35 32.68
N GLN A 421 13.63 20.49 32.83
CA GLN A 421 14.40 21.53 32.15
C GLN A 421 14.37 21.34 30.62
N GLN A 422 14.54 20.11 30.14
CA GLN A 422 14.49 19.80 28.71
C GLN A 422 13.08 20.09 28.15
N PHE A 423 12.03 19.63 28.83
CA PHE A 423 10.65 19.83 28.40
C PHE A 423 10.30 21.32 28.32
N VAL A 424 10.60 22.10 29.37
CA VAL A 424 10.35 23.55 29.39
C VAL A 424 11.10 24.26 28.26
N GLY A 425 12.38 23.93 28.04
CA GLY A 425 13.18 24.51 26.97
C GLY A 425 12.58 24.24 25.59
N THR A 426 12.19 22.99 25.32
CA THR A 426 11.55 22.59 24.07
C THR A 426 10.21 23.31 23.86
N VAL A 427 9.35 23.34 24.89
CA VAL A 427 8.03 23.97 24.77
C VAL A 427 8.16 25.46 24.48
N LYS A 428 9.04 26.19 25.18
CA LYS A 428 9.28 27.61 24.90
C LYS A 428 9.72 27.85 23.46
N GLY A 429 10.70 27.08 22.98
CA GLY A 429 11.20 27.22 21.60
C GLY A 429 10.14 26.95 20.54
N LEU A 430 9.21 26.01 20.80
CA LEU A 430 8.10 25.72 19.89
C LEU A 430 7.00 26.78 19.93
N LEU A 431 6.64 27.29 21.12
CA LEU A 431 5.61 28.32 21.27
C LEU A 431 6.05 29.67 20.68
N GLU A 432 7.35 29.97 20.68
CA GLU A 432 7.92 31.18 20.06
C GLU A 432 8.02 31.07 18.52
N ASN A 433 7.82 29.89 17.95
CA ASN A 433 7.96 29.64 16.52
C ASN A 433 6.61 29.59 15.81
N GLU A 434 6.29 30.65 15.06
CA GLU A 434 5.03 30.79 14.30
C GLU A 434 4.78 29.63 13.29
N GLN A 435 5.81 28.91 12.85
CA GLN A 435 5.65 27.77 11.93
C GLN A 435 5.02 26.53 12.59
N PHE A 436 4.87 26.52 13.91
CA PHE A 436 4.38 25.36 14.67
C PHE A 436 3.05 25.64 15.41
N TYR A 437 2.21 26.54 14.90
CA TYR A 437 0.93 26.92 15.54
C TYR A 437 0.06 25.71 15.97
N ASP A 438 -0.09 24.69 15.11
CA ASP A 438 -0.86 23.48 15.43
C ASP A 438 -0.25 22.64 16.56
N VAL A 439 1.06 22.75 16.79
CA VAL A 439 1.77 22.10 17.91
C VAL A 439 1.52 22.88 19.19
N SER A 440 1.51 24.21 19.09
CA SER A 440 1.30 25.13 20.20
C SER A 440 -0.03 24.89 20.90
N GLU A 441 -1.12 24.64 20.18
CA GLU A 441 -2.43 24.34 20.77
C GLU A 441 -2.37 23.15 21.73
N HIS A 442 -1.83 22.02 21.27
CA HIS A 442 -1.68 20.82 22.11
C HIS A 442 -0.74 21.03 23.31
N LEU A 443 0.35 21.78 23.12
CA LEU A 443 1.30 22.05 24.20
C LEU A 443 0.72 22.98 25.27
N VAL A 444 -0.03 24.02 24.87
CA VAL A 444 -0.70 24.93 25.80
C VAL A 444 -1.70 24.17 26.67
N GLU A 445 -2.58 23.39 26.06
CA GLU A 445 -3.57 22.58 26.79
C GLU A 445 -2.90 21.55 27.72
N CYS A 446 -1.84 20.89 27.24
CA CYS A 446 -1.04 19.99 28.06
C CYS A 446 -0.49 20.71 29.31
N VAL A 447 0.16 21.87 29.14
CA VAL A 447 0.74 22.63 30.26
C VAL A 447 -0.32 23.10 31.25
N ILE A 448 -1.49 23.52 30.77
CA ILE A 448 -2.64 23.89 31.63
C ILE A 448 -3.10 22.68 32.47
N LEU A 449 -3.16 21.49 31.89
CA LEU A 449 -3.53 20.27 32.61
C LEU A 449 -2.46 19.85 33.63
N LEU A 450 -1.18 20.05 33.33
CA LEU A 450 -0.08 19.82 34.26
C LEU A 450 -0.14 20.78 35.45
N GLU A 451 -0.41 22.07 35.23
CA GLU A 451 -0.57 23.07 36.28
C GLU A 451 -1.73 22.72 37.23
N LYS A 452 -2.86 22.30 36.65
CA LYS A 452 -4.05 21.88 37.40
C LYS A 452 -3.87 20.56 38.14
N SER A 453 -2.81 19.80 37.83
CA SER A 453 -2.45 18.63 38.63
C SER A 453 -1.97 19.12 40.00
N GLU A 454 -2.43 18.50 41.10
CA GLU A 454 -1.97 18.83 42.46
C GLU A 454 -0.48 18.44 42.71
N ASN A 455 0.33 18.35 41.65
CA ASN A 455 1.73 17.97 41.65
C ASN A 455 2.63 19.22 41.50
N GLU A 456 3.61 19.36 42.40
CA GLU A 456 4.52 20.51 42.41
C GLU A 456 5.37 20.63 41.13
N VAL A 457 5.69 19.52 40.46
CA VAL A 457 6.40 19.54 39.17
C VAL A 457 5.57 20.24 38.10
N GLY A 458 4.25 19.98 38.07
CA GLY A 458 3.34 20.62 37.10
C GLY A 458 3.26 22.13 37.27
N LYS A 459 3.11 22.59 38.52
CA LYS A 459 3.16 24.03 38.87
C LYS A 459 4.51 24.66 38.49
N ALA A 460 5.61 23.96 38.79
CA ALA A 460 6.96 24.45 38.47
C ALA A 460 7.22 24.51 36.96
N ILE A 461 6.69 23.57 36.17
CA ILE A 461 6.73 23.61 34.69
C ILE A 461 6.02 24.87 34.19
N LYS A 462 4.76 25.10 34.59
CA LYS A 462 4.00 26.28 34.19
C LYS A 462 4.71 27.58 34.58
N GLN A 463 5.17 27.68 35.83
CA GLN A 463 5.90 28.85 36.32
C GLN A 463 7.16 29.13 35.49
N SER A 464 7.87 28.08 35.07
CA SER A 464 9.07 28.20 34.24
C SER A 464 8.75 28.63 32.81
N ILE A 465 7.64 28.15 32.24
CA ILE A 465 7.18 28.52 30.89
C ILE A 465 6.72 29.99 30.86
N GLY A 466 5.97 30.43 31.86
CA GLY A 466 5.46 31.80 31.96
C GLY A 466 3.99 31.92 31.57
N ASP A 467 3.58 33.12 31.18
CA ASP A 467 2.22 33.39 30.74
C ASP A 467 1.94 32.74 29.37
N LEU A 468 0.73 32.21 29.21
CA LEU A 468 0.25 31.60 27.97
C LEU A 468 -0.94 32.37 27.38
N GLU A 469 -1.39 33.46 28.01
CA GLU A 469 -2.41 34.35 27.46
C GLU A 469 -1.96 34.94 26.12
N GLY A 470 -2.77 34.75 25.07
CA GLY A 470 -2.51 35.25 23.71
C GLY A 470 -1.69 34.32 22.80
N VAL A 471 -1.32 33.13 23.27
CA VAL A 471 -0.67 32.08 22.44
C VAL A 471 -1.69 31.28 21.60
N LEU A 472 -2.89 31.06 22.17
CA LEU A 472 -4.07 30.53 21.47
C LEU A 472 -4.83 31.69 20.80
#